data_AF-A0AAW9B8M8-F1
#
_entry.id   AF-A0AAW9B8M8-F1
#
_cell.length_a   1.000
_cell.length_b   1.000
_cell.length_c   1.000
_cell.angle_alpha   90.00
_cell.angle_beta   90.00
_cell.angle_gamma   90.00
#
_symmetry.space_group_name_H-M   'P 1'
#
loop_
_entity.id
_entity.type
_entity.pdbx_description
1 polymer ?
#
loop_
_entity_poly.entity_id
_entity_poly.type
_entity_poly.pdbx_seq_one_letter_code
_entity_poly.pdbx_strand_id
1 'polypeptide(L)'
;NTIGEFSSWLRDQPETDHVATLADVYKRLNKNMHGDDEAYYSLPQARELAAQYLLLYEMSLPYGLDLNNQINVDKSSIKMVLTVANLGSVELVDLENRIYQWFAEHAPHYQVVASSPSLMFAHIGETNMASMLSTLPITLVLISALLIFALRSVRLGLISLMPNIAPAVIGFGLWALISGEINLGLS
;
A
#
# COMPACT_ATOMS: atom_id res chain seq x y z
N ASN A 1 21.91 -3.11 9.85
CA ASN A 1 20.73 -3.45 10.67
C ASN A 1 19.41 -2.90 10.14
N THR A 2 19.42 -2.02 9.13
CA THR A 2 18.24 -1.37 8.52
C THR A 2 17.08 -2.30 8.21
N ILE A 3 17.30 -3.46 7.57
CA ILE A 3 16.20 -4.38 7.23
C ILE A 3 15.51 -4.94 8.48
N GLY A 4 16.27 -5.21 9.55
CA GLY A 4 15.71 -5.70 10.80
C GLY A 4 14.90 -4.63 11.54
N GLU A 5 15.40 -3.40 11.55
CA GLU A 5 14.70 -2.23 12.11
C GLU A 5 13.43 -1.92 11.32
N PHE A 6 13.51 -1.86 10.00
CA PHE A 6 12.36 -1.65 9.12
C PHE A 6 11.31 -2.75 9.26
N SER A 7 11.74 -4.01 9.34
CA SER A 7 10.81 -5.14 9.54
C SER A 7 10.09 -5.05 10.89
N SER A 8 10.76 -4.53 11.93
CA SER A 8 10.14 -4.33 13.24
C SER A 8 9.16 -3.16 13.20
N TRP A 9 9.57 -2.04 12.60
CA TRP A 9 8.70 -0.89 12.38
C TRP A 9 7.44 -1.23 11.58
N LEU A 10 7.55 -2.04 10.52
CA LEU A 10 6.39 -2.52 9.76
C LEU A 10 5.43 -3.33 10.65
N ARG A 11 5.96 -4.22 11.51
CA ARG A 11 5.16 -5.02 12.44
C ARG A 11 4.44 -4.18 13.50
N ASP A 12 4.94 -2.98 13.79
CA ASP A 12 4.34 -2.05 14.75
C ASP A 12 3.20 -1.21 14.12
N GLN A 13 3.02 -1.23 12.80
CA GLN A 13 1.93 -0.50 12.16
C GLN A 13 0.59 -1.18 12.43
N PRO A 14 -0.47 -0.43 12.80
CA PRO A 14 -1.75 -1.01 13.22
C PRO A 14 -2.46 -1.80 12.11
N GLU A 15 -2.14 -1.52 10.84
CA GLU A 15 -2.72 -2.17 9.69
C GLU A 15 -2.00 -3.45 9.24
N THR A 16 -0.88 -3.79 9.87
CA THR A 16 -0.02 -4.89 9.43
C THR A 16 -0.44 -6.23 10.02
N ASP A 17 -0.77 -7.17 9.15
CA ASP A 17 -1.07 -8.56 9.54
C ASP A 17 0.19 -9.43 9.54
N HIS A 18 1.03 -9.29 8.52
CA HIS A 18 2.22 -10.12 8.38
C HIS A 18 3.33 -9.42 7.60
N VAL A 19 4.58 -9.61 8.05
CA VAL A 19 5.79 -9.19 7.34
C VAL A 19 6.63 -10.43 7.07
N ALA A 20 6.82 -10.73 5.79
CA ALA A 20 7.73 -11.76 5.32
C ALA A 20 9.01 -11.11 4.78
N THR A 21 10.12 -11.43 5.42
CA THR A 21 11.45 -10.89 5.11
C THR A 21 12.51 -11.98 5.18
N LEU A 22 13.50 -11.88 4.29
CA LEU A 22 14.68 -12.74 4.32
C LEU A 22 15.44 -12.62 5.66
N ALA A 23 15.35 -11.47 6.33
CA ALA A 23 15.96 -11.27 7.64
C ALA A 23 15.49 -12.29 8.67
N ASP A 24 14.23 -12.75 8.59
CA ASP A 24 13.70 -13.76 9.52
C ASP A 24 14.26 -15.16 9.21
N VAL A 25 14.57 -15.44 7.94
CA VAL A 25 15.29 -16.66 7.55
C VAL A 25 16.69 -16.65 8.17
N TYR A 26 17.41 -15.53 8.07
CA TYR A 26 18.73 -15.38 8.70
C TYR A 26 18.69 -15.54 10.22
N LYS A 27 17.72 -14.92 10.91
CA LYS A 27 17.57 -15.05 12.36
C LYS A 27 17.28 -16.49 12.78
N ARG A 28 16.40 -17.19 12.06
CA ARG A 28 16.12 -18.61 12.31
C ARG A 28 17.35 -19.48 12.07
N LEU A 29 18.06 -19.27 10.97
CA LEU A 29 19.30 -20.01 10.69
C LEU A 29 20.36 -19.76 11.76
N ASN A 30 20.53 -18.50 12.20
CA ASN A 30 21.47 -18.16 13.25
C ASN A 30 21.13 -18.87 14.57
N LYS A 31 19.85 -18.87 14.96
CA LYS A 31 19.36 -19.62 16.12
C LYS A 31 19.61 -21.13 15.99
N ASN A 32 19.23 -21.74 14.87
CA ASN A 32 19.40 -23.18 14.64
C ASN A 32 20.87 -23.60 14.69
N MET A 33 21.77 -22.79 14.12
CA MET A 33 23.22 -23.03 14.13
C MET A 33 23.85 -22.90 15.51
N HIS A 34 23.15 -22.27 16.46
CA HIS A 34 23.53 -22.16 17.87
C HIS A 34 22.67 -23.06 18.77
N GLY A 35 22.11 -24.14 18.24
CA GLY A 35 21.40 -25.16 19.03
C GLY A 35 20.03 -24.71 19.52
N ASP A 36 19.31 -23.93 18.69
CA ASP A 36 17.97 -23.40 18.98
C ASP A 36 17.90 -22.40 20.15
N ASP A 37 19.03 -21.77 20.48
CA ASP A 37 19.10 -20.74 21.51
C ASP A 37 18.40 -19.43 21.06
N GLU A 38 17.36 -19.02 21.80
CA GLU A 38 16.62 -17.78 21.57
C GLU A 38 17.51 -16.52 21.62
N ALA A 39 18.61 -16.55 22.37
CA ALA A 39 19.57 -15.44 22.42
C ALA A 39 20.19 -15.14 21.04
N TYR A 40 20.17 -16.13 20.13
CA TYR A 40 20.69 -16.04 18.77
C TYR A 40 19.60 -15.78 17.71
N TYR A 41 18.36 -15.44 18.11
CA TYR A 41 17.34 -14.93 17.19
C TYR A 41 17.61 -13.49 16.74
N SER A 42 18.82 -13.25 16.23
CA SER A 42 19.33 -11.99 15.74
C SER A 42 20.00 -12.18 14.38
N LEU A 43 20.22 -11.08 13.66
CA LEU A 43 20.99 -11.16 12.42
C LEU A 43 22.46 -11.50 12.73
N PRO A 44 23.12 -12.33 11.89
CA PRO A 44 24.56 -12.56 11.98
C PRO A 44 25.35 -11.25 11.89
N GLN A 45 26.32 -11.06 12.79
CA GLN A 45 27.14 -9.83 12.79
C GLN A 45 28.24 -9.85 11.72
N ALA A 46 28.70 -11.05 11.32
CA ALA A 46 29.73 -11.23 10.30
C ALA A 46 29.10 -11.54 8.93
N ARG A 47 29.56 -10.85 7.89
CA ARG A 47 29.10 -11.04 6.51
C ARG A 47 29.41 -12.44 6.01
N GLU A 48 30.56 -12.99 6.41
CA GLU A 48 31.01 -14.33 6.08
C GLU A 48 30.08 -15.40 6.66
N LEU A 49 29.56 -15.18 7.88
CA LEU A 49 28.62 -16.08 8.54
C LEU A 49 27.27 -16.04 7.84
N ALA A 50 26.78 -14.85 7.51
CA ALA A 50 25.57 -14.68 6.70
C ALA A 50 25.69 -15.41 5.35
N ALA A 51 26.80 -15.23 4.63
CA ALA A 51 27.03 -15.92 3.35
C ALA A 51 27.00 -17.45 3.50
N GLN A 52 27.60 -18.00 4.56
CA GLN A 52 27.57 -19.44 4.85
C GLN A 52 26.16 -19.93 5.18
N TYR A 53 25.40 -19.20 5.99
CA TYR A 53 24.02 -19.56 6.31
C TYR A 53 23.12 -19.54 5.07
N LEU A 54 23.29 -18.54 4.21
CA LEU A 54 22.55 -18.46 2.95
C LEU A 54 22.88 -19.64 2.04
N LEU A 55 24.16 -20.00 1.91
CA LEU A 55 24.60 -21.14 1.12
C LEU A 55 23.99 -22.45 1.64
N LEU A 56 24.02 -22.68 2.96
CA LEU A 56 23.41 -23.86 3.58
C LEU A 56 21.89 -23.91 3.30
N TYR A 57 21.23 -22.75 3.39
CA TYR A 57 19.81 -22.66 3.06
C TYR A 57 19.54 -22.99 1.60
N GLU A 58 20.29 -22.39 0.66
CA GLU A 58 20.21 -22.69 -0.79
C GLU A 58 20.40 -24.20 -1.07
N MET A 59 21.35 -24.86 -0.40
CA MET A 59 21.60 -26.30 -0.56
C MET A 59 20.51 -27.19 0.07
N SER A 60 19.79 -26.68 1.07
CA SER A 60 18.71 -27.40 1.76
C SER A 60 17.37 -27.33 1.03
N LEU A 61 17.22 -26.37 0.09
CA LEU A 61 15.99 -26.21 -0.68
C LEU A 61 15.83 -27.36 -1.68
N PRO A 62 14.64 -27.98 -1.76
CA PRO A 62 14.31 -28.96 -2.80
C PRO A 62 14.52 -28.41 -4.22
N TYR A 63 14.84 -29.30 -5.16
CA TYR A 63 14.95 -28.94 -6.58
C TYR A 63 13.71 -28.16 -7.07
N GLY A 64 13.94 -27.00 -7.66
CA GLY A 64 12.89 -26.10 -8.14
C GLY A 64 12.47 -25.02 -7.13
N LEU A 65 13.03 -25.01 -5.92
CA LEU A 65 12.90 -23.92 -4.95
C LEU A 65 14.20 -23.13 -4.89
N ASP A 66 14.11 -21.82 -5.09
CA ASP A 66 15.26 -20.92 -5.03
C ASP A 66 14.94 -19.64 -4.22
N LEU A 67 15.97 -18.85 -3.99
CA LEU A 67 15.87 -17.53 -3.35
C LEU A 67 15.56 -16.40 -4.33
N ASN A 68 15.39 -16.69 -5.63
CA ASN A 68 15.18 -15.65 -6.65
C ASN A 68 13.83 -14.93 -6.46
N ASN A 69 12.93 -15.48 -5.64
CA ASN A 69 11.69 -14.81 -5.23
C ASN A 69 11.88 -13.75 -4.13
N GLN A 70 13.05 -13.70 -3.48
CA GLN A 70 13.35 -12.85 -2.32
C GLN A 70 14.63 -12.01 -2.50
N ILE A 71 15.55 -12.45 -3.36
CA ILE A 71 16.80 -11.75 -3.67
C ILE A 71 16.98 -11.81 -5.19
N ASN A 72 17.44 -10.72 -5.79
CA ASN A 72 17.83 -10.76 -7.20
C ASN A 72 19.15 -11.53 -7.44
N VAL A 73 19.40 -11.94 -8.69
CA VAL A 73 20.51 -12.84 -9.05
C VAL A 73 21.90 -12.29 -8.66
N ASP A 74 22.10 -10.98 -8.78
CA ASP A 74 23.34 -10.27 -8.40
C ASP A 74 23.39 -9.91 -6.91
N LYS A 75 22.38 -10.29 -6.11
CA LYS A 75 22.25 -10.03 -4.68
C LYS A 75 22.32 -8.55 -4.29
N SER A 76 21.95 -7.65 -5.21
CA SER A 76 21.91 -6.19 -4.98
C SER A 76 20.58 -5.68 -4.43
N SER A 77 19.50 -6.46 -4.49
CA SER A 77 18.17 -6.11 -4.01
C SER A 77 17.50 -7.24 -3.24
N ILE A 78 16.70 -6.89 -2.25
CA ILE A 78 15.91 -7.81 -1.44
C ILE A 78 14.44 -7.44 -1.58
N LYS A 79 13.59 -8.44 -1.78
CA LYS A 79 12.13 -8.30 -1.75
C LYS A 79 11.63 -8.58 -0.34
N MET A 80 10.79 -7.69 0.17
CA MET A 80 9.98 -7.91 1.37
C MET A 80 8.52 -7.95 0.97
N VAL A 81 7.74 -8.79 1.65
CA VAL A 81 6.29 -8.89 1.42
C VAL A 81 5.59 -8.43 2.69
N LEU A 82 4.78 -7.39 2.55
CA LEU A 82 3.91 -6.85 3.58
C LEU A 82 2.48 -7.27 3.27
N THR A 83 1.84 -7.94 4.23
CA THR A 83 0.42 -8.24 4.23
C THR A 83 -0.25 -7.32 5.23
N VAL A 84 -1.24 -6.59 4.76
CA VAL A 84 -2.04 -5.64 5.55
C VAL A 84 -3.49 -6.10 5.61
N ALA A 85 -4.21 -5.57 6.59
CA ALA A 85 -5.66 -5.68 6.67
C ALA A 85 -6.33 -5.09 5.41
N ASN A 86 -7.64 -5.26 5.28
CA ASN A 86 -8.39 -4.64 4.19
C ASN A 86 -8.42 -3.12 4.36
N LEU A 87 -7.56 -2.42 3.61
CA LEU A 87 -7.41 -0.96 3.64
C LEU A 87 -8.07 -0.29 2.43
N GLY A 88 -8.62 0.89 2.64
CA GLY A 88 -9.04 1.78 1.57
C GLY A 88 -7.86 2.43 0.85
N SER A 89 -8.15 3.03 -0.30
CA SER A 89 -7.14 3.64 -1.17
C SER A 89 -6.30 4.70 -0.45
N VAL A 90 -6.94 5.51 0.41
CA VAL A 90 -6.26 6.59 1.14
C VAL A 90 -5.30 6.01 2.17
N GLU A 91 -5.72 5.00 2.94
CA GLU A 91 -4.87 4.40 3.98
C GLU A 91 -3.69 3.64 3.37
N LEU A 92 -3.91 2.97 2.23
CA LEU A 92 -2.84 2.24 1.55
C LEU A 92 -1.78 3.19 0.95
N VAL A 93 -2.20 4.33 0.40
CA VAL A 93 -1.29 5.40 -0.07
C VAL A 93 -0.60 6.08 1.11
N ASP A 94 -1.28 6.29 2.23
CA ASP A 94 -0.66 6.82 3.46
C ASP A 94 0.44 5.89 3.99
N LEU A 95 0.16 4.58 4.07
CA LEU A 95 1.14 3.58 4.48
C LEU A 95 2.37 3.57 3.57
N GLU A 96 2.16 3.68 2.25
CA GLU A 96 3.27 3.80 1.29
C GLU A 96 4.11 5.06 1.56
N ASN A 97 3.47 6.21 1.78
CA ASN A 97 4.17 7.45 2.11
C ASN A 97 4.96 7.34 3.42
N ARG A 98 4.40 6.70 4.46
CA ARG A 98 5.10 6.40 5.72
C ARG A 98 6.33 5.52 5.48
N ILE A 99 6.24 4.52 4.60
CA ILE A 99 7.39 3.69 4.22
C ILE A 99 8.48 4.53 3.57
N TYR A 100 8.14 5.37 2.58
CA TYR A 100 9.13 6.23 1.92
C TYR A 100 9.76 7.24 2.89
N GLN A 101 8.96 7.82 3.78
CA GLN A 101 9.46 8.74 4.81
C GLN A 101 10.42 8.03 5.77
N TRP A 102 10.08 6.82 6.22
CA TRP A 102 10.95 6.05 7.11
C TRP A 102 12.33 5.83 6.47
N PHE A 103 12.37 5.47 5.18
CA PHE A 103 13.63 5.29 4.46
C PHE A 103 14.38 6.60 4.23
N ALA A 104 13.68 7.71 3.96
CA ALA A 104 14.31 9.02 3.83
C ALA A 104 15.01 9.44 5.14
N GLU A 105 14.45 9.09 6.29
CA GLU A 105 14.98 9.44 7.61
C GLU A 105 16.08 8.48 8.09
N HIS A 106 15.89 7.16 7.92
CA HIS A 106 16.75 6.15 8.53
C HIS A 106 17.81 5.58 7.58
N ALA A 107 17.51 5.52 6.27
CA ALA A 107 18.40 4.90 5.31
C ALA A 107 18.26 5.48 3.89
N PRO A 108 18.57 6.78 3.69
CA PRO A 108 18.33 7.49 2.43
C PRO A 108 19.20 7.00 1.25
N HIS A 109 20.18 6.14 1.53
CA HIS A 109 21.05 5.54 0.52
C HIS A 109 20.44 4.30 -0.15
N TYR A 110 19.33 3.77 0.36
CA TYR A 110 18.60 2.68 -0.28
C TYR A 110 17.48 3.22 -1.16
N GLN A 111 17.36 2.66 -2.36
CA GLN A 111 16.19 2.87 -3.20
C GLN A 111 15.12 1.85 -2.83
N VAL A 112 13.91 2.33 -2.59
CA VAL A 112 12.77 1.50 -2.20
C VAL A 112 11.65 1.72 -3.18
N VAL A 113 11.02 0.62 -3.60
CA VAL A 113 9.89 0.62 -4.51
C VAL A 113 8.80 -0.24 -3.88
N ALA A 114 7.70 0.37 -3.48
CA ALA A 114 6.50 -0.36 -3.08
C ALA A 114 5.68 -0.71 -4.32
N SER A 115 5.17 -1.94 -4.40
CA SER A 115 4.29 -2.33 -5.50
C SER A 115 3.35 -3.45 -5.09
N SER A 116 2.09 -3.31 -5.49
CA SER A 116 1.08 -4.35 -5.44
C SER A 116 -0.10 -3.95 -6.35
N PRO A 117 -0.92 -4.92 -6.82
CA PRO A 117 -2.15 -4.59 -7.53
C PRO A 117 -3.06 -3.66 -6.72
N SER A 118 -3.20 -3.92 -5.40
CA SER A 118 -4.00 -3.09 -4.51
C SER A 118 -3.48 -1.66 -4.43
N LEU A 119 -2.16 -1.45 -4.35
CA LEU A 119 -1.54 -0.13 -4.30
C LEU A 119 -1.70 0.63 -5.63
N MET A 120 -1.64 -0.09 -6.76
CA MET A 120 -1.92 0.49 -8.08
C MET A 120 -3.38 0.97 -8.16
N PHE A 121 -4.33 0.14 -7.73
CA PHE A 121 -5.74 0.54 -7.70
C PHE A 121 -6.04 1.63 -6.67
N ALA A 122 -5.29 1.68 -5.56
CA ALA A 122 -5.39 2.75 -4.59
C ALA A 122 -5.05 4.11 -5.22
N HIS A 123 -3.95 4.21 -5.96
CA HIS A 123 -3.60 5.44 -6.69
C HIS A 123 -4.63 5.83 -7.75
N ILE A 124 -5.10 4.85 -8.54
CA ILE A 124 -6.14 5.09 -9.55
C ILE A 124 -7.43 5.59 -8.88
N GLY A 125 -7.82 4.95 -7.77
CA GLY A 125 -9.02 5.30 -7.01
C GLY A 125 -8.95 6.70 -6.40
N GLU A 126 -7.82 7.05 -5.79
CA GLU A 126 -7.58 8.37 -5.19
C GLU A 126 -7.66 9.48 -6.24
N THR A 127 -6.95 9.32 -7.36
CA THR A 127 -6.95 10.31 -8.44
C THR A 127 -8.32 10.42 -9.13
N ASN A 128 -9.02 9.30 -9.31
CA ASN A 128 -10.38 9.29 -9.85
C ASN A 128 -11.36 10.01 -8.93
N MET A 129 -11.28 9.76 -7.62
CA MET A 129 -12.13 10.40 -6.62
C MET A 129 -11.87 11.91 -6.58
N ALA A 130 -10.60 12.34 -6.58
CA ALA A 130 -10.23 13.76 -6.63
C ALA A 130 -10.77 14.43 -7.91
N SER A 131 -10.69 13.74 -9.05
CA SER A 131 -11.24 14.20 -10.33
C SER A 131 -12.77 14.30 -10.29
N MET A 132 -13.47 13.33 -9.73
CA MET A 132 -14.93 13.36 -9.59
C MET A 132 -15.39 14.51 -8.67
N LEU A 133 -14.74 14.68 -7.52
CA LEU A 133 -15.07 15.74 -6.57
C LEU A 133 -14.82 17.15 -7.14
N SER A 134 -13.77 17.32 -7.94
CA SER A 134 -13.47 18.59 -8.60
C SER A 134 -14.37 18.86 -9.82
N THR A 135 -14.76 17.82 -10.57
CA THR A 135 -15.59 17.95 -11.79
C THR A 135 -17.09 18.04 -11.50
N LEU A 136 -17.58 17.47 -10.39
CA LEU A 136 -18.99 17.56 -9.97
C LEU A 136 -19.54 19.00 -9.95
N PRO A 137 -18.93 19.94 -9.21
CA PRO A 137 -19.43 21.32 -9.17
C PRO A 137 -19.30 22.04 -10.51
N ILE A 138 -18.25 21.77 -11.28
CA ILE A 138 -18.05 22.36 -12.61
C ILE A 138 -19.17 21.92 -13.55
N THR A 139 -19.46 20.62 -13.58
CA THR A 139 -20.55 20.02 -14.36
C THR A 139 -21.89 20.60 -13.96
N LEU A 140 -22.13 20.75 -12.66
CA LEU A 140 -23.35 21.34 -12.10
C LEU A 140 -23.58 22.75 -12.63
N VAL A 141 -22.55 23.60 -12.59
CA VAL A 141 -22.61 24.99 -13.09
C VAL A 141 -22.84 25.01 -14.60
N LEU A 142 -22.16 24.15 -15.36
CA LEU A 142 -22.32 24.06 -16.81
C LEU A 142 -23.74 23.67 -17.22
N ILE A 143 -24.29 22.61 -16.62
CA ILE A 143 -25.68 22.18 -16.89
C ILE A 143 -26.66 23.28 -16.47
N SER A 144 -26.42 23.92 -15.32
CA SER A 144 -27.23 25.06 -14.84
C SER A 144 -27.29 26.17 -15.87
N ALA A 145 -26.14 26.60 -16.39
CA ALA A 145 -26.05 27.66 -17.38
C ALA A 145 -26.77 27.30 -18.68
N LEU A 146 -26.62 26.05 -19.14
CA LEU A 146 -27.26 25.55 -20.35
C LEU A 146 -28.80 25.53 -20.21
N LEU A 147 -29.33 25.11 -19.05
CA LEU A 147 -30.77 25.11 -18.77
C LEU A 147 -31.34 26.52 -18.64
N ILE A 148 -30.63 27.45 -17.98
CA ILE A 148 -31.05 28.85 -17.88
C ILE A 148 -31.14 29.48 -19.28
N PHE A 149 -30.16 29.19 -20.14
CA PHE A 149 -30.15 29.66 -21.52
C PHE A 149 -31.30 29.07 -22.34
N ALA A 150 -31.50 27.74 -22.26
CA ALA A 150 -32.56 27.04 -23.00
C ALA A 150 -33.97 27.47 -22.57
N LEU A 151 -34.19 27.65 -21.26
CA LEU A 151 -35.49 28.02 -20.69
C LEU A 151 -35.75 29.53 -20.69
N ARG A 152 -34.75 30.35 -21.08
CA ARG A 152 -34.75 31.83 -20.99
C ARG A 152 -35.22 32.36 -19.63
N SER A 153 -35.04 31.58 -18.56
CA SER A 153 -35.57 31.87 -17.25
C SER A 153 -34.69 31.28 -16.16
N VAL A 154 -34.05 32.17 -15.39
CA VAL A 154 -33.19 31.81 -14.26
C VAL A 154 -33.97 31.01 -13.21
N ARG A 155 -35.24 31.39 -12.94
CA ARG A 155 -36.08 30.68 -11.98
C ARG A 155 -36.35 29.24 -12.41
N LEU A 156 -36.71 29.02 -13.68
CA LEU A 156 -37.01 27.68 -14.18
C LEU A 156 -35.73 26.82 -14.28
N GLY A 157 -34.60 27.42 -14.63
CA GLY A 157 -33.30 26.73 -14.63
C GLY A 157 -32.85 26.28 -13.23
N LEU A 158 -33.07 27.08 -12.20
CA LEU A 158 -32.77 26.69 -10.81
C LEU A 158 -33.70 25.59 -10.28
N ILE A 159 -34.98 25.62 -10.65
CA ILE A 159 -35.95 24.59 -10.24
C ILE A 159 -35.62 23.23 -10.89
N SER A 160 -35.13 23.22 -12.13
CA SER A 160 -34.77 21.98 -12.85
C SER A 160 -33.45 21.34 -12.40
N LEU A 161 -32.62 22.06 -11.65
CA LEU A 161 -31.44 21.49 -11.00
C LEU A 161 -31.79 20.51 -9.88
N MET A 162 -32.89 20.74 -9.16
CA MET A 162 -33.30 19.85 -8.07
C MET A 162 -33.47 18.39 -8.51
N PRO A 163 -34.27 18.05 -9.55
CA PRO A 163 -34.43 16.66 -9.98
C PRO A 163 -33.15 16.06 -10.58
N ASN A 164 -32.19 16.88 -11.03
CA ASN A 164 -30.94 16.40 -11.62
C ASN A 164 -29.86 16.13 -10.55
N ILE A 165 -29.80 16.95 -9.50
CA ILE A 165 -28.85 16.80 -8.39
C ILE A 165 -29.35 15.79 -7.36
N ALA A 166 -30.66 15.75 -7.10
CA ALA A 166 -31.24 14.96 -6.02
C ALA A 166 -30.84 13.48 -6.08
N PRO A 167 -30.87 12.77 -7.23
CA PRO A 167 -30.45 11.36 -7.28
C PRO A 167 -28.98 11.17 -6.90
N ALA A 168 -28.09 12.07 -7.35
CA ALA A 168 -26.66 12.00 -7.03
C ALA A 168 -26.41 12.25 -5.54
N VAL A 169 -27.01 13.31 -4.98
CA VAL A 169 -26.85 13.64 -3.54
C VAL A 169 -27.44 12.57 -2.65
N ILE A 170 -28.59 12.00 -3.02
CA ILE A 170 -29.20 10.90 -2.26
C ILE A 170 -28.31 9.65 -2.35
N GLY A 171 -27.83 9.29 -3.54
CA GLY A 171 -26.95 8.13 -3.74
C GLY A 171 -25.63 8.24 -2.97
N PHE A 172 -24.87 9.33 -3.21
CA PHE A 172 -23.61 9.56 -2.51
C PHE A 172 -23.80 9.82 -1.02
N GLY A 173 -24.88 10.50 -0.61
CA GLY A 173 -25.19 10.78 0.79
C GLY A 173 -25.55 9.52 1.58
N LEU A 174 -26.41 8.65 1.03
CA LEU A 174 -26.73 7.35 1.64
C LEU A 174 -25.49 6.47 1.71
N TRP A 175 -24.67 6.46 0.67
CA TRP A 175 -23.45 5.66 0.65
C TRP A 175 -22.42 6.14 1.69
N ALA A 176 -22.24 7.45 1.82
CA ALA A 176 -21.36 8.04 2.84
C ALA A 176 -21.83 7.68 4.27
N LEU A 177 -23.15 7.62 4.51
CA LEU A 177 -23.70 7.20 5.81
C LEU A 177 -23.51 5.71 6.11
N ILE A 178 -23.45 4.85 5.09
CA ILE A 178 -23.37 3.39 5.25
C ILE A 178 -21.91 2.91 5.33
N SER A 179 -21.05 3.38 4.42
CA SER A 179 -19.71 2.81 4.22
C SER A 179 -18.58 3.74 4.67
N GLY A 180 -18.81 5.05 4.78
CA GLY A 180 -17.80 6.06 5.17
C GLY A 180 -16.62 6.24 4.19
N GLU A 181 -16.29 5.20 3.43
CA GLU A 181 -15.21 5.13 2.46
C GLU A 181 -15.78 5.10 1.04
N ILE A 182 -15.34 6.03 0.21
CA ILE A 182 -15.54 5.98 -1.24
C ILE A 182 -14.51 5.00 -1.79
N ASN A 183 -14.74 3.72 -1.56
CA ASN A 183 -13.85 2.67 -1.99
C ASN A 183 -14.32 2.18 -3.37
N LEU A 184 -13.53 2.46 -4.42
CA LEU A 184 -13.74 1.88 -5.75
C LEU A 184 -13.23 0.42 -5.84
N GLY A 185 -12.92 -0.21 -4.70
CA GLY A 185 -12.62 -1.63 -4.57
C GLY A 185 -13.83 -2.42 -4.09
N LEU A 186 -14.84 -2.62 -4.93
CA LEU A 186 -15.64 -3.84 -4.85
C LEU A 186 -14.91 -4.93 -5.64
N SER A 187 -13.90 -5.52 -5.01
CA SER A 187 -13.42 -6.91 -5.19
C SER A 187 -12.36 -7.21 -4.13
#